data_AF-A0A1H0CRS4-F1
#
_entry.id   AF-A0A1H0CRS4-F1
#
_cell.length_a   1.000
_cell.length_b   1.000
_cell.length_c   1.000
_cell.angle_alpha   90.00
_cell.angle_beta   90.00
_cell.angle_gamma   90.00
#
_symmetry.space_group_name_H-M   'P 1'
#
loop_
_entity.id
_entity.type
_entity.pdbx_description
1 polymer ?
#
loop_
_entity_poly.entity_id
_entity_poly.type
_entity_poly.pdbx_seq_one_letter_code
_entity_poly.pdbx_strand_id
1 'polypeptide(L)'
;MRTTINQLTKGKYVFFGAPEQQQGENLLVPYFTASGLSITEEDGVLSGKVQLFDISNLISKRSVYVDSQRSIEAHKLYTWPAKLGDPNAWADSKRIFFEDHLIDHPVEILFELGEDQVSWKYISPETFFEACSAASTPAEFKKIEATLDLKHKVTEQ
;
A
#
# COMPACT_ATOMS: atom_id res chain seq x y z
N MET A 1 -4.21 13.34 -19.11
CA MET A 1 -2.85 12.78 -18.88
C MET A 1 -3.04 11.34 -18.42
N ARG A 2 -2.32 10.36 -18.99
CA ARG A 2 -2.34 8.99 -18.45
C ARG A 2 -1.49 9.00 -17.17
N THR A 3 -2.12 8.85 -16.02
CA THR A 3 -1.38 8.70 -14.77
C THR A 3 -0.73 7.32 -14.78
N THR A 4 0.60 7.29 -14.76
CA THR A 4 1.35 6.03 -14.72
C THR A 4 1.15 5.38 -13.35
N ILE A 5 0.62 4.16 -13.32
CA ILE A 5 0.56 3.33 -12.11
C ILE A 5 1.95 2.71 -11.92
N ASN A 6 2.55 2.95 -10.76
CA ASN A 6 3.89 2.49 -10.43
C ASN A 6 3.81 1.15 -9.69
N GLN A 7 4.85 0.34 -9.88
CA GLN A 7 5.01 -0.92 -9.19
C GLN A 7 5.56 -0.71 -7.77
N LEU A 8 5.14 -1.59 -6.86
CA LEU A 8 5.68 -1.63 -5.50
C LEU A 8 7.02 -2.35 -5.52
N THR A 9 8.08 -1.66 -5.16
CA THR A 9 9.42 -2.23 -5.00
C THR A 9 9.82 -2.23 -3.53
N LYS A 10 10.94 -2.87 -3.20
CA LYS A 10 11.48 -2.83 -1.83
C LYS A 10 11.66 -1.38 -1.33
N GLY A 11 11.08 -1.06 -0.17
CA GLY A 11 11.09 0.30 0.36
C GLY A 11 10.04 0.54 1.43
N LYS A 12 9.92 1.78 1.89
CA LYS A 12 8.93 2.21 2.87
C LYS A 12 7.89 3.10 2.20
N TYR A 13 6.63 2.90 2.58
CA TYR A 13 5.49 3.53 1.91
C TYR A 13 4.45 4.01 2.92
N VAL A 14 3.75 5.08 2.56
CA VAL A 14 2.43 5.40 3.09
C VAL A 14 1.52 5.76 1.93
N PHE A 15 0.32 5.20 1.91
CA PHE A 15 -0.73 5.52 0.95
C PHE A 15 -1.71 6.50 1.58
N PHE A 16 -2.20 7.46 0.81
CA PHE A 16 -3.06 8.53 1.32
C PHE A 16 -4.16 8.89 0.34
N GLY A 17 -5.21 9.54 0.85
CA GLY A 17 -6.42 9.87 0.10
C GLY A 17 -7.37 8.67 -0.03
N ALA A 18 -8.43 8.83 -0.84
CA ALA A 18 -9.40 7.77 -1.05
C ALA A 18 -8.88 6.75 -2.08
N PRO A 19 -8.95 5.44 -1.80
CA PRO A 19 -8.68 4.40 -2.80
C PRO A 19 -9.60 4.55 -4.01
N GLU A 20 -9.03 4.67 -5.20
CA GLU A 20 -9.79 4.77 -6.44
C GLU A 20 -9.96 3.39 -7.07
N GLN A 21 -11.21 2.93 -7.21
CA GLN A 21 -11.49 1.71 -7.94
C GLN A 21 -11.24 1.92 -9.44
N GLN A 22 -10.39 1.08 -10.01
CA GLN A 22 -10.18 1.05 -11.45
C GLN A 22 -11.15 0.03 -12.07
N GLN A 23 -11.93 0.48 -13.06
CA GLN A 23 -12.83 -0.35 -13.84
C GLN A 23 -12.41 -0.32 -15.32
N GLY A 24 -12.45 -1.47 -15.98
CA GLY A 24 -12.11 -1.62 -17.39
C GLY A 24 -12.93 -2.73 -18.02
N GLU A 25 -13.16 -2.65 -19.33
CA GLU A 25 -14.09 -3.53 -20.07
C GLU A 25 -13.74 -5.04 -20.00
N ASN A 26 -12.59 -5.42 -19.42
CA ASN A 26 -12.13 -6.82 -19.29
C ASN A 26 -11.59 -7.17 -17.89
N LEU A 27 -11.86 -6.37 -16.85
CA LEU A 27 -11.40 -6.67 -15.50
C LEU A 27 -12.45 -7.49 -14.73
N LEU A 28 -12.18 -8.79 -14.59
CA LEU A 28 -13.03 -9.72 -13.82
C LEU A 28 -12.97 -9.46 -12.30
N VAL A 29 -11.95 -8.76 -11.83
CA VAL A 29 -11.73 -8.47 -10.40
C VAL A 29 -11.40 -6.99 -10.25
N PRO A 30 -12.13 -6.23 -9.41
CA PRO A 30 -11.82 -4.83 -9.15
C PRO A 30 -10.46 -4.73 -8.44
N TYR A 31 -9.63 -3.80 -8.93
CA TYR A 31 -8.40 -3.37 -8.27
C TYR A 31 -8.48 -1.87 -7.94
N PHE A 32 -7.64 -1.45 -7.01
CA PHE A 32 -7.67 -0.13 -6.40
C PHE A 32 -6.31 0.51 -6.48
N THR A 33 -6.29 1.79 -6.81
CA THR A 33 -5.09 2.62 -6.79
C THR A 33 -5.16 3.68 -5.71
N ALA A 34 -4.01 4.06 -5.16
CA ALA A 34 -3.90 5.21 -4.26
C ALA A 34 -2.60 5.97 -4.51
N SER A 35 -2.64 7.26 -4.22
CA SER A 35 -1.41 8.05 -4.12
C SER A 35 -0.62 7.59 -2.90
N GLY A 36 0.70 7.60 -3.01
CA GLY A 36 1.58 7.22 -1.93
C GLY A 36 2.88 7.99 -1.94
N LEU A 37 3.43 8.16 -0.75
CA LEU A 37 4.81 8.54 -0.54
C LEU A 37 5.63 7.25 -0.50
N SER A 38 6.65 7.16 -1.34
CA SER A 38 7.59 6.04 -1.36
C SER A 38 8.97 6.53 -0.95
N ILE A 39 9.69 5.71 -0.18
CA ILE A 39 11.11 5.88 0.12
C ILE A 39 11.79 4.59 -0.31
N THR A 40 12.48 4.66 -1.44
CA THR A 40 13.17 3.53 -2.06
C THR A 40 14.65 3.84 -2.20
N GLU A 41 15.45 2.78 -2.24
CA GLU A 41 16.89 2.87 -2.49
C GLU A 41 17.16 2.60 -3.98
N GLU A 42 17.78 3.57 -4.65
CA GLU A 42 18.24 3.44 -6.04
C GLU A 42 19.74 3.79 -6.04
N ASP A 43 20.59 2.86 -6.50
CA ASP A 43 22.05 3.04 -6.57
C ASP A 43 22.72 3.47 -5.25
N GLY A 44 22.22 2.97 -4.11
CA GLY A 44 22.75 3.30 -2.78
C GLY A 44 22.27 4.65 -2.21
N VAL A 45 21.34 5.31 -2.92
CA VAL A 45 20.76 6.58 -2.49
C VAL A 45 19.29 6.37 -2.14
N LEU A 46 18.92 6.74 -0.91
CA LEU A 46 17.52 6.79 -0.50
C LEU A 46 16.85 8.01 -1.14
N SER A 47 15.79 7.77 -1.90
CA SER A 47 15.00 8.82 -2.55
C SER A 47 13.54 8.71 -2.16
N GLY A 48 12.92 9.86 -1.90
CA GLY A 48 11.49 9.95 -1.63
C GLY A 48 10.74 10.45 -2.86
N LYS A 49 9.64 9.79 -3.23
CA LYS A 49 8.81 10.15 -4.39
C LYS A 49 7.32 10.16 -4.03
N VAL A 50 6.55 10.97 -4.75
CA VAL A 50 5.07 10.97 -4.70
C VAL A 50 4.59 10.27 -5.96
N GLN A 51 3.87 9.17 -5.83
CA GLN A 51 3.51 8.30 -6.95
C GLN A 51 2.11 7.70 -6.77
N LEU A 52 1.51 7.22 -7.87
CA LEU A 52 0.28 6.42 -7.84
C LEU A 52 0.65 4.94 -7.89
N PHE A 53 0.05 4.11 -7.04
CA PHE A 53 0.32 2.68 -6.92
C PHE A 53 -0.95 1.85 -7.05
N ASP A 54 -0.84 0.61 -7.54
CA ASP A 54 -1.86 -0.42 -7.37
C ASP A 54 -1.72 -1.05 -5.98
N ILE A 55 -2.57 -0.60 -5.05
CA ILE A 55 -2.54 -1.09 -3.66
C ILE A 55 -3.21 -2.46 -3.53
N SER A 56 -3.87 -2.97 -4.57
CA SER A 56 -4.42 -4.34 -4.55
C SER A 56 -3.34 -5.41 -4.56
N ASN A 57 -2.13 -5.06 -5.02
CA ASN A 57 -0.97 -5.93 -4.92
C ASN A 57 -0.59 -6.22 -3.46
N LEU A 58 -0.96 -5.38 -2.48
CA LEU A 58 -0.69 -5.66 -1.06
C LEU A 58 -1.56 -6.80 -0.52
N ILE A 59 -2.76 -7.01 -1.06
CA ILE A 59 -3.72 -8.04 -0.60
C ILE A 59 -3.99 -9.11 -1.65
N SER A 60 -3.09 -9.27 -2.61
CA SER A 60 -3.21 -10.30 -3.65
C SER A 60 -3.11 -11.70 -3.05
N LYS A 61 -3.60 -12.72 -3.78
CA LYS A 61 -3.51 -14.12 -3.32
C LYS A 61 -2.08 -14.60 -3.09
N ARG A 62 -1.11 -14.00 -3.77
CA ARG A 62 0.30 -14.38 -3.75
C ARG A 62 1.15 -13.49 -2.84
N SER A 63 0.59 -12.37 -2.39
CA SER A 63 1.28 -11.45 -1.50
C SER A 63 1.29 -11.99 -0.07
N VAL A 64 2.32 -11.63 0.67
CA VAL A 64 2.56 -12.12 2.03
C VAL A 64 2.60 -10.93 2.97
N TYR A 65 1.78 -10.99 4.02
CA TYR A 65 1.88 -10.09 5.15
C TYR A 65 2.74 -10.73 6.24
N VAL A 66 3.73 -10.00 6.71
CA VAL A 66 4.64 -10.42 7.77
C VAL A 66 4.29 -9.66 9.05
N ASP A 67 3.81 -10.39 10.05
CA ASP A 67 3.70 -9.88 11.41
C ASP A 67 4.94 -10.27 12.22
N SER A 68 5.11 -9.65 13.39
CA SER A 68 6.19 -9.89 14.36
C SER A 68 6.47 -11.36 14.69
N GLN A 69 5.51 -12.27 14.47
CA GLN A 69 5.62 -13.69 14.82
C GLN A 69 5.33 -14.66 13.67
N ARG A 70 4.75 -14.20 12.55
CA ARG A 70 4.25 -15.12 11.49
C ARG A 70 4.11 -14.43 10.14
N SER A 71 4.22 -15.23 9.08
CA SER A 71 3.84 -14.86 7.72
C SER A 71 2.44 -15.37 7.40
N ILE A 72 1.61 -14.52 6.81
CA ILE A 72 0.21 -14.78 6.48
C ILE A 72 -0.01 -14.45 5.00
N GLU A 73 -0.81 -15.24 4.29
CA GLU A 73 -1.26 -14.88 2.95
C GLU A 73 -2.11 -13.60 3.01
N ALA A 74 -1.67 -12.53 2.34
CA ALA A 74 -2.24 -11.19 2.55
C ALA A 74 -3.71 -11.09 2.11
N HIS A 75 -4.16 -11.91 1.16
CA HIS A 75 -5.57 -11.97 0.77
C HIS A 75 -6.53 -12.49 1.86
N LYS A 76 -5.98 -13.03 2.95
CA LYS A 76 -6.75 -13.46 4.14
C LYS A 76 -6.94 -12.34 5.15
N LEU A 77 -6.35 -11.16 4.94
CA LEU A 77 -6.46 -10.02 5.85
C LEU A 77 -7.82 -9.31 5.78
N TYR A 78 -8.50 -9.37 4.65
CA TYR A 78 -9.81 -8.73 4.49
C TYR A 78 -10.94 -9.76 4.50
N THR A 79 -12.09 -9.37 5.05
CA THR A 79 -13.24 -10.26 5.18
C THR A 79 -13.94 -10.39 3.83
N TRP A 80 -14.04 -11.62 3.32
CA TRP A 80 -14.73 -11.89 2.05
C TRP A 80 -16.23 -11.60 2.20
N PRO A 81 -16.87 -10.97 1.19
CA PRO A 81 -18.31 -10.71 1.26
C PRO A 81 -19.10 -12.02 1.27
N ALA A 82 -20.22 -12.04 1.98
CA ALA A 82 -21.08 -13.23 2.10
C ALA A 82 -21.57 -13.76 0.73
N LYS A 83 -21.72 -12.87 -0.26
CA LYS A 83 -22.06 -13.20 -1.65
C LYS A 83 -20.81 -13.16 -2.52
N LEU A 84 -20.14 -14.30 -2.66
CA LEU A 84 -18.89 -14.41 -3.42
C LEU A 84 -19.04 -14.13 -4.93
N GLY A 85 -20.27 -14.15 -5.48
CA GLY A 85 -20.56 -13.87 -6.88
C GLY A 85 -20.92 -12.41 -7.21
N ASP A 86 -20.84 -11.49 -6.25
CA ASP A 86 -21.17 -10.07 -6.43
C ASP A 86 -19.88 -9.21 -6.51
N PRO A 87 -19.47 -8.76 -7.71
CA PRO A 87 -18.26 -7.97 -7.88
C PRO A 87 -18.28 -6.64 -7.12
N ASN A 88 -19.46 -6.04 -6.92
CA ASN A 88 -19.58 -4.78 -6.19
C ASN A 88 -19.35 -5.00 -4.69
N ALA A 89 -19.92 -6.07 -4.13
CA ALA A 89 -19.66 -6.45 -2.74
C ALA A 89 -18.17 -6.77 -2.49
N TRP A 90 -17.48 -7.36 -3.49
CA TRP A 90 -16.04 -7.56 -3.45
C TRP A 90 -15.26 -6.24 -3.47
N ALA A 91 -15.65 -5.31 -4.36
CA ALA A 91 -15.03 -4.00 -4.43
C ALA A 91 -15.17 -3.24 -3.10
N ASP A 92 -16.37 -3.22 -2.52
CA ASP A 92 -16.66 -2.55 -1.26
C ASP A 92 -15.86 -3.14 -0.09
N SER A 93 -15.80 -4.47 0.01
CA SER A 93 -15.01 -5.13 1.06
C SER A 93 -13.52 -4.76 0.97
N LYS A 94 -12.95 -4.76 -0.24
CA LYS A 94 -11.55 -4.34 -0.43
C LYS A 94 -11.35 -2.86 -0.10
N ARG A 95 -12.26 -1.99 -0.56
CA ARG A 95 -12.20 -0.55 -0.29
C ARG A 95 -12.18 -0.27 1.21
N ILE A 96 -13.10 -0.87 1.96
CA ILE A 96 -13.17 -0.75 3.43
C ILE A 96 -11.86 -1.22 4.05
N PHE A 97 -11.33 -2.37 3.63
CA PHE A 97 -10.05 -2.84 4.15
C PHE A 97 -8.91 -1.84 3.88
N PHE A 98 -8.84 -1.26 2.68
CA PHE A 98 -7.81 -0.27 2.38
C PHE A 98 -7.94 0.97 3.28
N GLU A 99 -9.15 1.52 3.41
CA GLU A 99 -9.43 2.71 4.22
C GLU A 99 -9.09 2.48 5.71
N ASP A 100 -9.43 1.31 6.24
CA ASP A 100 -9.28 0.98 7.66
C ASP A 100 -7.87 0.51 8.04
N HIS A 101 -7.12 -0.07 7.09
CA HIS A 101 -5.87 -0.77 7.41
C HIS A 101 -4.65 -0.38 6.58
N LEU A 102 -4.80 0.24 5.41
CA LEU A 102 -3.64 0.59 4.57
C LEU A 102 -3.49 2.09 4.33
N ILE A 103 -4.58 2.85 4.25
CA ILE A 103 -4.56 4.29 4.09
C ILE A 103 -4.13 4.96 5.40
N ASP A 104 -3.13 5.82 5.28
CA ASP A 104 -2.40 6.51 6.36
C ASP A 104 -1.65 5.58 7.31
N HIS A 105 -1.55 4.27 6.98
CA HIS A 105 -0.74 3.31 7.72
C HIS A 105 0.60 3.09 7.04
N PRO A 106 1.73 3.38 7.71
CA PRO A 106 3.04 3.12 7.15
C PRO A 106 3.33 1.62 7.00
N VAL A 107 3.86 1.24 5.84
CA VAL A 107 4.25 -0.12 5.52
C VAL A 107 5.67 -0.19 4.95
N GLU A 108 6.30 -1.35 5.08
CA GLU A 108 7.57 -1.67 4.43
C GLU A 108 7.38 -2.86 3.51
N ILE A 109 7.77 -2.70 2.25
CA ILE A 109 7.90 -3.79 1.28
C ILE A 109 9.29 -4.40 1.47
N LEU A 110 9.33 -5.68 1.80
CA LEU A 110 10.55 -6.41 2.17
C LEU A 110 11.29 -6.95 0.94
N PHE A 111 10.54 -7.53 0.01
CA PHE A 111 11.03 -8.07 -1.25
C PHE A 111 9.87 -8.33 -2.22
N GLU A 112 10.21 -8.34 -3.50
CA GLU A 112 9.32 -8.71 -4.61
C GLU A 112 9.38 -10.23 -4.82
N LEU A 113 8.23 -10.86 -4.98
CA LEU A 113 8.10 -12.31 -5.21
C LEU A 113 7.90 -12.64 -6.71
N GLY A 114 7.90 -11.62 -7.57
CA GLY A 114 7.61 -11.67 -9.02
C GLY A 114 6.83 -10.43 -9.45
N GLU A 115 6.42 -10.35 -10.72
CA GLU A 115 5.55 -9.27 -11.20
C GLU A 115 4.28 -9.19 -10.32
N ASP A 116 4.03 -7.98 -9.78
CA ASP A 116 2.87 -7.61 -8.97
C ASP A 116 2.72 -8.34 -7.60
N GLN A 117 3.78 -8.94 -7.07
CA GLN A 117 3.72 -9.74 -5.83
C GLN A 117 4.72 -9.25 -4.80
N VAL A 118 4.24 -8.99 -3.57
CA VAL A 118 5.05 -8.36 -2.53
C VAL A 118 4.92 -9.07 -1.19
N SER A 119 6.04 -9.08 -0.45
CA SER A 119 6.07 -9.35 0.98
C SER A 119 6.14 -8.02 1.73
N TRP A 120 5.22 -7.77 2.67
CA TRP A 120 5.13 -6.48 3.35
C TRP A 120 4.76 -6.62 4.82
N LYS A 121 5.06 -5.58 5.61
CA LYS A 121 4.69 -5.47 7.03
C LYS A 121 4.31 -4.03 7.36
N TYR A 122 3.63 -3.84 8.49
CA TYR A 122 3.50 -2.50 9.07
C TYR A 122 4.83 -2.04 9.66
N ILE A 123 5.07 -0.75 9.59
CA ILE A 123 6.11 -0.05 10.35
C ILE A 123 5.46 1.07 11.16
N SER A 124 6.18 1.58 12.15
CA SER A 124 5.66 2.69 12.94
C SER A 124 5.78 4.02 12.17
N PRO A 125 4.93 5.01 12.46
CA PRO A 125 5.10 6.38 11.95
C PRO A 125 6.50 6.94 12.16
N GLU A 126 7.11 6.70 13.33
CA GLU A 126 8.47 7.14 13.64
C GLU A 126 9.48 6.50 12.69
N THR A 127 9.36 5.19 12.45
CA THR A 127 10.22 4.47 11.51
C THR A 127 10.13 5.04 10.09
N PHE A 128 8.94 5.48 9.69
CA PHE A 128 8.72 6.11 8.40
C PHE A 128 9.34 7.51 8.33
N PHE A 129 9.09 8.37 9.32
CA PHE A 129 9.64 9.74 9.35
C PHE A 129 11.17 9.78 9.50
N GLU A 130 11.76 8.82 10.22
CA GLU A 130 13.22 8.64 10.26
C GLU A 130 13.79 8.36 8.86
N ALA A 131 13.11 7.51 8.09
CA ALA A 131 13.50 7.23 6.72
C ALA A 131 13.31 8.45 5.80
N CYS A 132 12.24 9.23 5.98
CA CYS A 132 12.04 10.48 5.22
C CYS A 132 13.20 11.44 5.45
N SER A 133 13.62 11.58 6.70
CA SER A 133 14.71 12.47 7.12
C SER A 133 16.06 12.07 6.53
N ALA A 134 16.26 10.77 6.28
CA ALA A 134 17.47 10.23 5.65
C ALA A 134 17.43 10.27 4.11
N ALA A 135 16.26 10.47 3.50
CA ALA A 135 16.06 10.41 2.06
C ALA A 135 16.17 11.78 1.37
N SER A 136 16.64 11.77 0.13
CA SER A 136 16.51 12.93 -0.76
C SER A 136 15.07 13.04 -1.25
N THR A 137 14.36 14.08 -0.80
CA THR A 137 12.92 14.26 -1.02
C THR A 137 12.61 15.59 -1.76
N PRO A 138 11.75 15.58 -2.79
CA PRO A 138 11.32 16.80 -3.48
C PRO A 138 10.39 17.65 -2.60
N ALA A 139 10.20 18.92 -2.95
CA ALA A 139 9.34 19.84 -2.20
C ALA A 139 7.88 19.36 -2.08
N GLU A 140 7.36 18.73 -3.15
CA GLU A 140 6.01 18.16 -3.15
C GLU A 140 5.85 17.05 -2.10
N PHE A 141 6.85 16.16 -1.98
CA PHE A 141 6.87 15.11 -0.97
C PHE A 141 6.75 15.70 0.43
N LYS A 142 7.61 16.67 0.77
CA LYS A 142 7.63 17.32 2.08
C LYS A 142 6.32 18.03 2.41
N LYS A 143 5.69 18.63 1.40
CA LYS A 143 4.39 19.30 1.56
C LYS A 143 3.31 18.30 1.95
N ILE A 144 3.26 17.14 1.30
CA ILE A 144 2.27 16.09 1.60
C ILE A 144 2.59 15.45 2.95
N GLU A 145 3.84 15.06 3.18
CA GLU A 145 4.33 14.49 4.44
C GLU A 145 3.90 15.33 5.65
N ALA A 146 4.05 16.66 5.58
CA ALA A 146 3.67 17.58 6.66
C ALA A 146 2.15 17.65 6.94
N THR A 147 1.32 17.08 6.07
CA THR A 147 -0.15 17.06 6.21
C THR A 147 -0.71 15.70 6.60
N LEU A 148 0.12 14.64 6.60
CA LEU A 148 -0.33 13.30 6.92
C LEU A 148 -0.48 13.11 8.43
N ASP A 149 -1.60 12.52 8.84
CA ASP A 149 -1.85 12.05 10.20
C ASP A 149 -1.71 10.52 10.22
N LEU A 150 -0.48 10.06 10.45
CA LEU A 150 -0.14 8.64 10.30
C LEU A 150 -0.71 7.80 11.43
N LYS A 151 -1.39 6.72 11.07
CA LYS A 151 -1.99 5.77 11.99
C LYS A 151 -0.97 4.70 12.38
N HIS A 152 -0.94 4.34 13.66
CA HIS A 152 -0.25 3.12 14.09
C HIS A 152 -1.01 1.88 13.62
N LYS A 153 -0.30 0.74 13.47
CA LYS A 153 -0.94 -0.56 13.20
C LYS A 153 -2.10 -0.76 14.19
N VAL A 154 -3.28 -1.08 13.67
CA VAL A 154 -4.40 -1.54 14.50
C VAL A 154 -3.98 -2.86 15.13
N THR A 155 -3.64 -2.84 16.43
CA THR A 155 -3.45 -4.07 17.20
C THR A 155 -4.80 -4.75 17.35
N GLU A 156 -4.97 -5.93 16.77
CA GLU A 156 -6.09 -6.81 17.10
C GLU A 156 -6.05 -7.04 18.62
N GLN A 157 -7.13 -6.69 19.32
CA GLN A 157 -7.34 -7.01 20.74
C GLN A 157 -7.64 -8.50 20.92
#